data_AF-A0AAP9ZGZ3-F1
#
_entry.id   AF-A0AAP9ZGZ3-F1
#
_cell.length_a   1.000
_cell.length_b   1.000
_cell.length_c   1.000
_cell.angle_alpha   90.00
_cell.angle_beta   90.00
_cell.angle_gamma   90.00
#
_symmetry.space_group_name_H-M   'P 1'
#
loop_
_entity.id
_entity.type
_entity.pdbx_description
1 polymer ?
#
loop_
_entity_poly.entity_id
_entity_poly.type
_entity_poly.pdbx_seq_one_letter_code
_entity_poly.pdbx_strand_id
1 'polypeptide(L)'
;MIDAILHLAATAQLHDALTDEDGKPLLTDPQASNAASGRLHYVRMPPAQLDEWRPHVTVLAEAQYTGTGTADRVFEQIQSNGDKLALYSSVYNLDPVTRIDEHGEEYVTHPPFKFGMLAESVLPVPESVSSRQGMQQLIIAGLDELVESAIDGIGDVTQRKLTRAWFLRATEWERDNPQFIGLMQELGLTDQQADDHMRAAALL
;
A
#
# COMPACT_ATOMS: atom_id res chain seq x y z
N MET A 1 5.29 5.35 6.92
CA MET A 1 3.97 5.11 7.56
C MET A 1 3.60 3.66 7.31
N ILE A 2 2.90 3.03 8.23
CA ILE A 2 2.38 1.67 8.11
C ILE A 2 0.85 1.74 8.15
N ASP A 3 0.22 1.05 7.21
CA ASP A 3 -1.21 0.79 7.26
C ASP A 3 -1.41 -0.55 7.97
N ALA A 4 -2.33 -0.60 8.94
CA ALA A 4 -2.60 -1.81 9.70
C ALA A 4 -4.09 -1.97 10.03
N ILE A 5 -4.54 -3.21 10.16
CA ILE A 5 -5.86 -3.56 10.70
C ILE A 5 -5.66 -4.16 12.08
N LEU A 6 -6.18 -3.46 13.09
CA LEU A 6 -6.08 -3.83 14.49
C LEU A 6 -7.40 -4.40 14.97
N HIS A 7 -7.35 -5.53 15.67
CA HIS A 7 -8.47 -6.08 16.42
C HIS A 7 -8.32 -5.77 17.90
N LEU A 8 -9.29 -5.04 18.45
CA LEU A 8 -9.43 -4.75 19.87
C LEU A 8 -10.53 -5.64 20.44
N ALA A 9 -10.14 -6.57 21.30
CA ALA A 9 -11.10 -7.38 22.05
C ALA A 9 -11.89 -6.49 23.01
N ALA A 10 -13.14 -6.86 23.29
CA ALA A 10 -14.00 -6.13 24.23
C ALA A 10 -13.41 -6.05 25.65
N THR A 11 -12.53 -6.98 26.01
CA THR A 11 -11.85 -7.05 27.30
C THR A 11 -10.44 -6.45 27.28
N ALA A 12 -10.03 -5.83 26.17
CA ALA A 12 -8.70 -5.24 26.06
C ALA A 12 -8.55 -4.09 27.07
N GLN A 13 -7.53 -4.18 27.92
CA GLN A 13 -7.13 -3.10 28.82
C GLN A 13 -6.13 -2.21 28.08
N LEU A 14 -6.55 -1.00 27.75
CA LEU A 14 -5.70 0.02 27.16
C LEU A 14 -5.07 0.86 28.27
N HIS A 15 -3.81 1.25 28.05
CA HIS A 15 -3.13 2.21 28.91
C HIS A 15 -3.72 3.61 28.70
N ASP A 16 -3.77 4.45 29.73
CA ASP A 16 -4.34 5.81 29.65
C ASP A 16 -3.75 6.65 28.52
N ALA A 17 -2.47 6.42 28.19
CA ALA A 17 -1.77 7.08 27.08
C ALA A 17 -2.32 6.71 25.68
N LEU A 18 -3.09 5.63 25.57
CA LEU A 18 -3.71 5.14 24.34
C LEU A 18 -5.22 5.40 24.29
N THR A 19 -5.77 6.10 25.30
CA THR A 19 -7.20 6.41 25.38
C THR A 19 -7.47 7.90 25.55
N ASP A 20 -8.61 8.35 25.03
CA ASP A 20 -9.11 9.70 25.31
C ASP A 20 -9.67 9.81 26.74
N GLU A 21 -10.16 11.00 27.11
CA GLU A 21 -10.75 11.27 28.42
C GLU A 21 -12.00 10.40 28.71
N ASP A 22 -12.63 9.83 27.68
CA ASP A 22 -13.77 8.90 27.79
C ASP A 22 -13.32 7.42 27.87
N GLY A 23 -12.02 7.14 27.86
CA GLY A 23 -11.48 5.77 27.82
C GLY A 23 -11.60 5.09 26.45
N LYS A 24 -11.88 5.84 25.38
CA LYS A 24 -11.95 5.29 24.01
C LYS A 24 -10.56 5.26 23.39
N PRO A 25 -10.25 4.28 22.52
CA PRO A 25 -8.95 4.23 21.86
C PRO A 25 -8.64 5.53 21.10
N LEU A 26 -7.44 6.08 21.26
CA LEU A 26 -6.89 7.20 20.48
C LEU A 26 -6.47 6.75 19.07
N LEU A 27 -7.41 6.10 18.36
CA LEU A 27 -7.24 5.72 16.97
C LEU A 27 -8.16 6.60 16.13
N THR A 28 -7.53 7.44 15.31
CA THR A 28 -8.22 8.21 14.28
C THR A 28 -8.50 7.29 13.09
N ASP A 29 -9.79 7.16 12.77
CA ASP A 29 -10.35 6.66 11.51
C ASP A 29 -10.52 5.12 11.38
N PRO A 30 -11.23 4.67 10.33
CA PRO A 30 -12.49 3.93 10.39
C PRO A 30 -12.50 2.66 11.22
N GLN A 31 -13.65 2.41 11.84
CA GLN A 31 -13.87 1.25 12.69
C GLN A 31 -15.07 0.42 12.26
N ALA A 32 -14.99 -0.89 12.48
CA ALA A 32 -16.14 -1.79 12.53
C ALA A 32 -16.30 -2.30 13.97
N SER A 33 -17.53 -2.53 14.40
CA SER A 33 -17.82 -3.09 15.72
C SER A 33 -18.95 -4.11 15.67
N ASN A 34 -18.94 -5.04 16.61
CA ASN A 34 -20.02 -6.00 16.81
C ASN A 34 -20.77 -5.75 18.13
N ALA A 35 -21.87 -6.48 18.32
CA ALA A 35 -22.69 -6.40 19.55
C ALA A 35 -21.96 -6.88 20.81
N ALA A 36 -20.89 -7.66 20.66
CA ALA A 36 -20.02 -8.08 21.75
C ALA A 36 -18.94 -7.05 22.11
N SER A 37 -19.01 -5.83 21.57
CA SER A 37 -18.04 -4.73 21.78
C SER A 37 -16.63 -5.00 21.25
N GLY A 38 -16.43 -6.04 20.42
CA GLY A 38 -15.21 -6.20 19.64
C GLY A 38 -15.12 -5.12 18.56
N ARG A 39 -13.91 -4.63 18.29
CA ARG A 39 -13.66 -3.57 17.31
C ARG A 39 -12.54 -3.93 16.36
N LEU A 40 -12.69 -3.51 15.11
CA LEU A 40 -11.62 -3.46 14.13
C LEU A 40 -11.33 -2.00 13.82
N HIS A 41 -10.05 -1.64 13.70
CA HIS A 41 -9.61 -0.32 13.30
C HIS A 41 -8.66 -0.43 12.10
N TYR A 42 -8.93 0.34 11.05
CA TYR A 42 -7.96 0.56 9.98
C TYR A 42 -7.17 1.82 10.31
N VAL A 43 -5.86 1.69 10.47
CA VAL A 43 -5.01 2.78 10.94
C VAL A 43 -3.84 3.03 10.00
N ARG A 44 -3.42 4.30 9.89
CA ARG A 44 -2.17 4.71 9.24
C ARG A 44 -1.33 5.50 10.24
N MET A 45 -0.21 4.94 10.68
CA MET A 45 0.64 5.55 11.71
C MET A 45 2.14 5.30 11.46
N PRO A 46 3.06 5.97 12.18
CA PRO A 46 4.47 5.61 12.19
C PRO A 46 4.67 4.21 12.80
N PRO A 47 5.68 3.43 12.36
CA PRO A 47 5.97 2.10 12.95
C PRO A 47 6.17 2.13 14.47
N ALA A 48 6.87 3.15 14.98
CA ALA A 48 7.09 3.32 16.43
C ALA A 48 5.77 3.48 17.20
N GLN A 49 4.79 4.18 16.63
CA GLN A 49 3.47 4.31 17.24
C GLN A 49 2.73 2.97 17.21
N LEU A 50 2.80 2.21 16.10
CA LEU A 50 2.19 0.89 16.03
C LEU A 50 2.77 -0.06 17.09
N ASP A 51 4.08 0.01 17.35
CA ASP A 51 4.74 -0.80 18.36
C ASP A 51 4.21 -0.54 19.79
N GLU A 52 3.74 0.67 20.09
CA GLU A 52 3.05 0.99 21.35
C GLU A 52 1.69 0.28 21.46
N TRP A 53 1.00 0.03 20.34
CA TRP A 53 -0.30 -0.65 20.31
C TRP A 53 -0.20 -2.16 20.37
N ARG A 54 0.86 -2.76 19.82
CA ARG A 54 1.02 -4.23 19.71
C ARG A 54 0.79 -5.02 21.01
N PRO A 55 1.17 -4.54 22.21
CA PRO A 55 0.89 -5.25 23.45
C PRO A 55 -0.60 -5.33 23.83
N HIS A 56 -1.42 -4.45 23.27
CA HIS A 56 -2.82 -4.25 23.67
C HIS A 56 -3.84 -4.70 22.62
N VAL A 57 -3.39 -4.99 21.40
CA VAL A 57 -4.24 -5.31 20.25
C VAL A 57 -3.73 -6.55 19.52
N THR A 58 -4.62 -7.20 18.77
CA THR A 58 -4.19 -8.20 17.79
C THR A 58 -4.03 -7.53 16.43
N VAL A 59 -2.82 -7.51 15.88
CA VAL A 59 -2.59 -7.02 14.51
C VAL A 59 -3.00 -8.09 13.51
N LEU A 60 -4.10 -7.85 12.78
CA LEU A 60 -4.58 -8.79 11.77
C LEU A 60 -3.72 -8.70 10.50
N ALA A 61 -3.39 -7.49 10.06
CA ALA A 61 -2.55 -7.29 8.89
C ALA A 61 -1.84 -5.94 8.99
N GLU A 62 -0.69 -5.84 8.34
CA GLU A 62 0.07 -4.59 8.24
C GLU A 62 0.89 -4.55 6.95
N ALA A 63 1.05 -3.36 6.38
CA ALA A 63 1.90 -3.15 5.22
C ALA A 63 2.48 -1.73 5.23
N GLN A 64 3.72 -1.59 4.78
CA GLN A 64 4.29 -0.26 4.54
C GLN A 64 3.39 0.51 3.57
N TYR A 65 3.06 1.74 3.92
CA TYR A 65 2.30 2.61 3.04
C TYR A 65 3.14 3.02 1.84
N THR A 66 2.71 2.61 0.65
CA THR A 66 3.34 2.97 -0.63
C THR A 66 2.38 3.67 -1.58
N GLY A 67 1.26 4.21 -1.07
CA GLY A 67 0.19 4.81 -1.87
C GLY A 67 -0.89 3.81 -2.28
N THR A 68 -1.43 3.98 -3.48
CA THR A 68 -2.52 3.15 -4.02
C THR A 68 -2.20 1.65 -3.97
N GLY A 69 -3.17 0.85 -3.55
CA GLY A 69 -3.04 -0.60 -3.40
C GLY A 69 -2.39 -1.05 -2.08
N THR A 70 -2.08 -0.11 -1.17
CA THR A 70 -1.61 -0.49 0.18
C THR A 70 -2.72 -1.22 0.93
N ALA A 71 -3.92 -0.68 0.93
CA ALA A 71 -5.08 -1.27 1.57
C ALA A 71 -5.37 -2.66 0.99
N ASP A 72 -5.25 -2.83 -0.33
CA ASP A 72 -5.44 -4.13 -0.98
C ASP A 72 -4.50 -5.19 -0.42
N ARG A 73 -3.20 -4.87 -0.29
CA ARG A 73 -2.21 -5.76 0.32
C ARG A 73 -2.51 -6.07 1.79
N VAL A 74 -3.00 -5.09 2.56
CA VAL A 74 -3.39 -5.30 3.96
C VAL A 74 -4.59 -6.25 4.05
N PHE A 75 -5.64 -6.03 3.24
CA PHE A 75 -6.83 -6.90 3.24
C PHE A 75 -6.58 -8.29 2.65
N GLU A 76 -5.67 -8.43 1.68
CA GLU A 76 -5.27 -9.72 1.12
C GLU A 76 -4.58 -10.62 2.16
N GLN A 77 -3.78 -10.05 3.06
CA GLN A 77 -3.19 -10.81 4.18
C GLN A 77 -4.24 -11.40 5.13
N ILE A 78 -5.41 -10.76 5.26
CA ILE A 78 -6.52 -11.29 6.06
C ILE A 78 -7.20 -12.43 5.29
N GLN A 79 -7.53 -12.22 4.02
CA GLN A 79 -8.23 -13.24 3.20
C GLN A 79 -7.40 -14.52 3.01
N SER A 80 -6.09 -14.38 2.89
CA SER A 80 -5.17 -15.51 2.68
C SER A 80 -4.89 -16.32 3.96
N ASN A 81 -5.41 -15.92 5.12
CA ASN A 81 -5.18 -16.59 6.39
C ASN A 81 -6.50 -16.86 7.13
N GLY A 82 -6.85 -18.14 7.26
CA GLY A 82 -8.13 -18.56 7.85
C GLY A 82 -8.38 -18.06 9.28
N ASP A 83 -7.35 -18.02 10.13
CA ASP A 83 -7.50 -17.56 11.52
C ASP A 83 -7.74 -16.05 11.59
N LYS A 84 -7.00 -15.29 10.77
CA LYS A 84 -7.19 -13.84 10.65
C LYS A 84 -8.57 -13.51 10.08
N LEU A 85 -8.99 -14.26 9.06
CA LEU A 85 -10.32 -14.11 8.46
C LEU A 85 -11.43 -14.42 9.47
N ALA A 86 -11.30 -15.49 10.25
CA ALA A 86 -12.28 -15.85 11.28
C ALA A 86 -12.41 -14.77 12.34
N LEU A 87 -11.29 -14.21 12.80
CA LEU A 87 -11.29 -13.11 13.77
C LEU A 87 -11.88 -11.82 13.16
N TYR A 88 -11.53 -11.52 11.92
CA TYR A 88 -12.08 -10.39 11.17
C TYR A 88 -13.61 -10.49 11.02
N SER A 89 -14.11 -11.62 10.52
CA SER A 89 -15.55 -11.84 10.30
C SER A 89 -16.35 -11.97 11.60
N SER A 90 -15.69 -12.25 12.73
CA SER A 90 -16.34 -12.22 14.05
C SER A 90 -16.77 -10.80 14.47
N VAL A 91 -16.12 -9.78 13.93
CA VAL A 91 -16.43 -8.37 14.21
C VAL A 91 -17.16 -7.72 13.05
N TYR A 92 -16.71 -7.94 11.82
CA TYR A 92 -17.31 -7.37 10.62
C TYR A 92 -18.14 -8.42 9.88
N ASN A 93 -19.47 -8.30 9.99
CA ASN A 93 -20.38 -9.26 9.38
C ASN A 93 -20.37 -9.14 7.84
N LEU A 94 -19.99 -10.22 7.18
CA LEU A 94 -19.94 -10.36 5.72
C LEU A 94 -21.19 -11.06 5.15
N ASP A 95 -22.10 -11.51 6.00
CA ASP A 95 -23.30 -12.22 5.58
C ASP A 95 -24.21 -11.30 4.75
N PRO A 96 -24.81 -11.81 3.67
CA PRO A 96 -25.77 -11.04 2.87
C PRO A 96 -26.96 -10.61 3.73
N VAL A 97 -27.36 -9.35 3.58
CA VAL A 97 -28.52 -8.79 4.29
C VAL A 97 -29.64 -8.53 3.29
N THR A 98 -30.81 -9.15 3.54
CA THR A 98 -32.03 -8.83 2.81
C THR A 98 -32.58 -7.48 3.30
N ARG A 99 -32.89 -6.61 2.36
CA ARG A 99 -33.47 -5.29 2.60
C ARG A 99 -34.71 -5.13 1.74
N ILE A 100 -35.67 -4.36 2.26
CA ILE A 100 -36.85 -3.95 1.50
C ILE A 100 -36.57 -2.53 1.00
N ASP A 101 -36.76 -2.30 -0.29
CA ASP A 101 -36.60 -0.99 -0.89
C ASP A 101 -37.80 -0.05 -0.62
N GLU A 102 -37.76 1.15 -1.16
CA GLU A 102 -38.84 2.14 -1.01
C GLU A 102 -40.16 1.75 -1.69
N HIS A 103 -40.14 0.71 -2.55
CA HIS A 103 -41.30 0.18 -3.27
C HIS A 103 -41.86 -1.12 -2.65
N GLY A 104 -41.23 -1.64 -1.60
CA GLY A 104 -41.65 -2.88 -0.94
C GLY A 104 -41.04 -4.15 -1.55
N GLU A 105 -40.06 -4.03 -2.45
CA GLU A 105 -39.36 -5.16 -3.05
C GLU A 105 -38.15 -5.58 -2.22
N GLU A 106 -37.97 -6.90 -2.05
CA GLU A 106 -36.81 -7.46 -1.36
C GLU A 106 -35.58 -7.50 -2.29
N TYR A 107 -34.45 -6.98 -1.82
CA TYR A 107 -33.16 -7.11 -2.46
C TYR A 107 -32.09 -7.55 -1.46
N VAL A 108 -31.11 -8.32 -1.94
CA VAL A 108 -30.01 -8.83 -1.13
C VAL A 108 -28.78 -7.96 -1.34
N THR A 109 -28.28 -7.37 -0.26
CA THR A 109 -27.02 -6.59 -0.26
C THR A 109 -25.90 -7.42 0.34
N HIS A 110 -24.77 -7.50 -0.36
CA HIS A 110 -23.56 -8.10 0.15
C HIS A 110 -22.68 -6.99 0.74
N PRO A 111 -22.35 -7.02 2.04
CA PRO A 111 -21.38 -6.11 2.60
C PRO A 111 -20.05 -6.19 1.82
N PRO A 112 -19.40 -5.06 1.51
CA PRO A 112 -18.08 -5.11 0.88
C PRO A 112 -17.09 -5.79 1.83
N PHE A 113 -16.13 -6.55 1.34
CA PHE A 113 -15.16 -7.19 2.24
C PHE A 113 -14.40 -6.18 3.09
N LYS A 114 -14.02 -5.04 2.52
CA LYS A 114 -13.18 -4.01 3.16
C LYS A 114 -14.06 -3.05 3.94
N PHE A 115 -14.00 -3.07 5.27
CA PHE A 115 -14.58 -1.99 6.08
C PHE A 115 -13.69 -0.76 5.99
N GLY A 116 -14.31 0.43 6.04
CA GLY A 116 -13.71 1.76 5.95
C GLY A 116 -12.22 1.82 5.58
N MET A 117 -11.95 2.25 4.37
CA MET A 117 -10.58 2.46 3.89
C MET A 117 -10.18 3.91 4.16
N LEU A 118 -8.97 4.10 4.70
CA LEU A 118 -8.35 5.42 4.66
C LEU A 118 -8.10 5.81 3.20
N ALA A 119 -8.27 7.08 2.88
CA ALA A 119 -7.98 7.58 1.54
C ALA A 119 -6.54 7.22 1.15
N GLU A 120 -6.41 6.49 0.04
CA GLU A 120 -5.12 6.28 -0.61
C GLU A 120 -4.85 7.47 -1.51
N SER A 121 -3.69 8.11 -1.30
CA SER A 121 -3.13 9.00 -2.29
C SER A 121 -2.04 8.24 -3.03
N VAL A 122 -2.00 8.40 -4.35
CA VAL A 122 -0.78 8.05 -5.09
C VAL A 122 0.34 8.88 -4.46
N LEU A 123 1.40 8.23 -3.96
CA LEU A 123 2.56 8.97 -3.46
C LEU A 123 3.05 9.91 -4.57
N PRO A 124 3.46 11.15 -4.26
CA PRO A 124 4.06 12.01 -5.27
C PRO A 124 5.24 11.25 -5.89
N VAL A 125 5.35 11.31 -7.22
CA VAL A 125 6.52 10.73 -7.88
C VAL A 125 7.73 11.56 -7.45
N PRO A 126 8.80 10.94 -6.97
CA PRO A 126 10.05 11.65 -6.71
C PRO A 126 10.55 12.34 -7.99
N GLU A 127 11.03 13.58 -7.87
CA GLU A 127 11.68 14.30 -8.98
C GLU A 127 12.98 13.61 -9.41
N SER A 128 13.71 13.01 -8.45
CA SER A 128 14.87 12.18 -8.72
C SER A 128 15.01 11.05 -7.71
N VAL A 129 15.75 10.00 -8.10
CA VAL A 129 16.26 8.95 -7.23
C VAL A 129 17.76 8.78 -7.47
N SER A 130 18.52 8.28 -6.50
CA SER A 130 19.93 7.95 -6.76
C SER A 130 20.04 6.82 -7.78
N SER A 131 21.10 6.79 -8.60
CA SER A 131 21.31 5.71 -9.57
C SER A 131 21.45 4.34 -8.90
N ARG A 132 21.91 4.31 -7.64
CA ARG A 132 21.91 3.08 -6.82
C ARG A 132 20.49 2.58 -6.57
N GLN A 133 19.58 3.45 -6.13
CA GLN A 133 18.17 3.13 -5.88
C GLN A 133 17.47 2.66 -7.16
N GLY A 134 17.65 3.40 -8.26
CA GLY A 134 17.09 3.04 -9.56
C GLY A 134 17.58 1.66 -10.04
N MET A 135 18.89 1.39 -9.95
CA MET A 135 19.43 0.07 -10.31
C MET A 135 18.91 -1.05 -9.43
N GLN A 136 18.85 -0.86 -8.11
CA GLN A 136 18.28 -1.87 -7.21
C GLN A 136 16.82 -2.17 -7.56
N GLN A 137 16.05 -1.16 -7.92
CA GLN A 137 14.66 -1.37 -8.33
C GLN A 137 14.53 -2.07 -9.68
N LEU A 138 15.44 -1.83 -10.64
CA LEU A 138 15.46 -2.60 -11.89
C LEU A 138 15.72 -4.08 -11.63
N ILE A 139 16.66 -4.40 -10.72
CA ILE A 139 16.96 -5.78 -10.31
C ILE A 139 15.75 -6.42 -9.63
N ILE A 140 15.10 -5.72 -8.70
CA ILE A 140 13.89 -6.21 -8.01
C ILE A 140 12.76 -6.47 -9.01
N ALA A 141 12.63 -5.62 -10.04
CA ALA A 141 11.65 -5.77 -11.10
C ALA A 141 12.03 -6.84 -12.15
N GLY A 142 13.23 -7.42 -12.10
CA GLY A 142 13.75 -8.36 -13.10
C GLY A 142 13.98 -7.73 -14.48
N LEU A 143 14.24 -6.42 -14.53
CA LEU A 143 14.45 -5.65 -15.76
C LEU A 143 15.92 -5.35 -16.04
N ASP A 144 16.81 -5.57 -15.08
CA ASP A 144 18.24 -5.22 -15.18
C ASP A 144 18.94 -5.93 -16.35
N GLU A 145 18.61 -7.21 -16.58
CA GLU A 145 19.16 -7.98 -17.70
C GLU A 145 18.70 -7.48 -19.09
N LEU A 146 17.56 -6.76 -19.15
CA LEU A 146 17.02 -6.23 -20.40
C LEU A 146 17.61 -4.88 -20.78
N VAL A 147 18.23 -4.17 -19.84
CA VAL A 147 18.68 -2.78 -20.04
C VAL A 147 19.63 -2.62 -21.23
N GLU A 148 20.65 -3.47 -21.34
CA GLU A 148 21.61 -3.34 -22.45
C GLU A 148 20.93 -3.61 -23.79
N SER A 149 20.00 -4.57 -23.85
CA SER A 149 19.23 -4.85 -25.07
C SER A 149 18.29 -3.69 -25.44
N ALA A 150 17.67 -3.04 -24.45
CA ALA A 150 16.84 -1.86 -24.63
C ALA A 150 17.67 -0.68 -25.16
N ILE A 151 18.85 -0.43 -24.56
CA ILE A 151 19.78 0.59 -25.04
C ILE A 151 20.25 0.29 -26.47
N ASP A 152 20.60 -0.96 -26.77
CA ASP A 152 21.06 -1.34 -28.12
C ASP A 152 19.97 -1.25 -29.18
N GLY A 153 18.69 -1.40 -28.78
CA GLY A 153 17.50 -1.22 -29.60
C GLY A 153 17.27 0.20 -30.10
N ILE A 154 17.84 1.21 -29.42
CA ILE A 154 17.75 2.62 -29.85
C ILE A 154 18.41 2.79 -31.22
N GLY A 155 17.58 3.10 -32.23
CA GLY A 155 18.02 3.20 -33.63
C GLY A 155 18.97 4.37 -33.92
N ASP A 156 18.79 5.50 -33.25
CA ASP A 156 19.72 6.64 -33.36
C ASP A 156 21.02 6.36 -32.60
N VAL A 157 22.14 6.29 -33.34
CA VAL A 157 23.45 5.95 -32.79
C VAL A 157 23.93 6.96 -31.73
N THR A 158 23.59 8.23 -31.89
CA THR A 158 24.00 9.29 -30.96
C THR A 158 23.19 9.19 -29.67
N GLN A 159 21.86 9.06 -29.78
CA GLN A 159 20.99 8.88 -28.62
C GLN A 159 21.35 7.62 -27.83
N ARG A 160 21.58 6.49 -28.51
CA ARG A 160 22.04 5.25 -27.86
C ARG A 160 23.31 5.45 -27.04
N LYS A 161 24.32 6.14 -27.60
CA LYS A 161 25.58 6.42 -26.89
C LYS A 161 25.37 7.36 -25.70
N LEU A 162 24.51 8.37 -25.84
CA LEU A 162 24.17 9.29 -24.76
C LEU A 162 23.42 8.58 -23.63
N THR A 163 22.41 7.76 -23.95
CA THR A 163 21.66 6.96 -22.97
C THR A 163 22.58 5.99 -22.24
N ARG A 164 23.45 5.26 -22.95
CA ARG A 164 24.45 4.37 -22.32
C ARG A 164 25.39 5.13 -21.39
N ALA A 165 25.93 6.27 -21.85
CA ALA A 165 26.85 7.07 -21.04
C ALA A 165 26.16 7.65 -19.80
N TRP A 166 24.92 8.12 -19.94
CA TRP A 166 24.09 8.59 -18.84
C TRP A 166 23.81 7.46 -17.85
N PHE A 167 23.29 6.32 -18.30
CA PHE A 167 22.93 5.19 -17.44
C PHE A 167 24.11 4.70 -16.58
N LEU A 168 25.31 4.62 -17.18
CA LEU A 168 26.51 4.15 -16.49
C LEU A 168 27.16 5.18 -15.56
N ARG A 169 26.88 6.49 -15.73
CA ARG A 169 27.66 7.56 -15.07
C ARG A 169 26.81 8.55 -14.28
N ALA A 170 25.51 8.55 -14.47
CA ALA A 170 24.61 9.36 -13.67
C ALA A 170 24.76 8.98 -12.20
N THR A 171 24.68 9.98 -11.33
CA THR A 171 24.60 9.79 -9.88
C THR A 171 23.14 9.78 -9.41
N GLU A 172 22.28 10.47 -10.16
CA GLU A 172 20.84 10.56 -9.94
C GLU A 172 20.11 10.32 -11.26
N TRP A 173 18.95 9.68 -11.17
CA TRP A 173 17.99 9.56 -12.25
C TRP A 173 16.86 10.52 -11.97
N GLU A 174 16.73 11.53 -12.82
CA GLU A 174 15.67 12.53 -12.75
C GLU A 174 14.49 12.08 -13.61
N ARG A 175 13.27 12.27 -13.10
CA ARG A 175 12.02 11.84 -13.74
C ARG A 175 11.86 12.41 -15.15
N ASP A 176 12.16 13.69 -15.31
CA ASP A 176 11.98 14.42 -16.56
C ASP A 176 13.21 14.34 -17.49
N ASN A 177 14.22 13.54 -17.12
CA ASN A 177 15.41 13.37 -17.93
C ASN A 177 15.09 12.57 -19.21
N PRO A 178 15.43 13.09 -20.41
CA PRO A 178 15.08 12.44 -21.67
C PRO A 178 15.75 11.07 -21.86
N GLN A 179 16.93 10.83 -21.28
CA GLN A 179 17.57 9.52 -21.30
C GLN A 179 16.86 8.51 -20.39
N PHE A 180 16.37 8.94 -19.21
CA PHE A 180 15.55 8.09 -18.33
C PHE A 180 14.24 7.71 -19.01
N ILE A 181 13.49 8.70 -19.51
CA ILE A 181 12.21 8.49 -20.20
C ILE A 181 12.40 7.54 -21.40
N GLY A 182 13.40 7.81 -22.24
CA GLY A 182 13.70 6.96 -23.39
C GLY A 182 14.05 5.53 -22.98
N LEU A 183 14.85 5.34 -21.93
CA LEU A 183 15.20 4.01 -21.45
C LEU A 183 13.99 3.22 -20.94
N MET A 184 13.11 3.86 -20.15
CA MET A 184 11.89 3.20 -19.64
C MET A 184 10.96 2.77 -20.78
N GLN A 185 10.85 3.57 -21.83
CA GLN A 185 10.07 3.23 -23.03
C GLN A 185 10.67 2.05 -23.81
N GLU A 186 12.00 2.00 -23.98
CA GLU A 186 12.68 0.86 -24.63
C GLU A 186 12.59 -0.42 -23.80
N LEU A 187 12.45 -0.30 -22.47
CA LEU A 187 12.12 -1.43 -21.58
C LEU A 187 10.64 -1.86 -21.67
N GLY A 188 9.83 -1.19 -22.49
CA GLY A 188 8.41 -1.47 -22.67
C GLY A 188 7.52 -0.99 -21.53
N LEU A 189 8.01 -0.07 -20.69
CA LEU A 189 7.25 0.52 -19.60
C LEU A 189 6.44 1.73 -20.09
N THR A 190 5.19 1.82 -19.60
CA THR A 190 4.36 3.02 -19.73
C THR A 190 4.84 4.13 -18.79
N ASP A 191 4.45 5.38 -19.03
CA ASP A 191 4.77 6.52 -18.15
C ASP A 191 4.35 6.26 -16.70
N GLN A 192 3.18 5.63 -16.49
CA GLN A 192 2.73 5.24 -15.16
C GLN A 192 3.64 4.19 -14.51
N GLN A 193 4.11 3.20 -15.26
CA GLN A 193 5.03 2.19 -14.74
C GLN A 193 6.43 2.77 -14.47
N ALA A 194 6.88 3.76 -15.24
CA ALA A 194 8.09 4.51 -14.95
C ALA A 194 7.96 5.33 -13.65
N ASP A 195 6.80 5.98 -13.44
CA ASP A 195 6.49 6.68 -12.19
C ASP A 195 6.44 5.70 -11.00
N ASP A 196 5.83 4.52 -11.18
CA ASP A 196 5.80 3.47 -10.16
C ASP A 196 7.19 2.93 -9.86
N HIS A 197 8.06 2.80 -10.87
CA HIS A 197 9.47 2.46 -10.69
C HIS A 197 10.19 3.50 -9.81
N MET A 198 10.01 4.79 -10.10
CA MET A 198 10.61 5.88 -9.30
C MET A 198 10.12 5.88 -7.86
N ARG A 199 8.81 5.70 -7.63
CA ARG A 199 8.23 5.58 -6.28
C ARG A 199 8.83 4.40 -5.51
N ALA A 200 8.96 3.24 -6.16
CA ALA A 200 9.52 2.05 -5.52
C ALA A 200 11.01 2.22 -5.23
N ALA A 201 11.79 2.77 -6.16
CA ALA A 201 13.20 3.05 -6.00
C ALA A 201 13.49 3.99 -4.81
N ALA A 202 12.65 5.01 -4.59
CA ALA A 202 12.82 5.95 -3.48
C ALA A 202 12.63 5.33 -2.08
N LEU A 203 12.13 4.10 -1.99
CA LEU A 203 11.98 3.37 -0.73
C LEU A 203 13.22 2.52 -0.37
N LEU A 204 14.25 2.48 -1.22
CA LEU A 204 15.49 1.70 -1.06
C LEU A 204 16.66 2.56 -0.54
#